data_AF-A0A920T3C6-F1
#
_entry.id   AF-A0A920T3C6-F1
#
_cell.length_a   1.000
_cell.length_b   1.000
_cell.length_c   1.000
_cell.angle_alpha   90.00
_cell.angle_beta   90.00
_cell.angle_gamma   90.00
#
_symmetry.space_group_name_H-M   'P 1'
#
loop_
_entity.id
_entity.type
_entity.pdbx_description
1 polymer ?
#
loop_
_entity_poly.entity_id
_entity_poly.type
_entity_poly.pdbx_seq_one_letter_code
_entity_poly.pdbx_strand_id
1 'polypeptide(L)'
;MDDRSILKVRENTKFSFMDTRNSRTVDLAHGTLLNDIKKEGRKKDFRIQTPVSVASVKGTEFAAIVSQSGVDQFICKEGLFEVLNMISGEIVNVSPGPKKAVSNATGDLVQAPASPGEYPPDPEVEDFIEPELDELEKILWKKARMINQPQLKKSQRSQKQKNPRQKKK
;
A
#
# COMPACT_ATOMS: atom_id res chain seq x y z
N MET A 1 6.59 10.35 -9.27
CA MET A 1 6.61 11.80 -9.59
C MET A 1 7.72 12.08 -10.62
N ASP A 2 7.83 13.29 -11.18
CA ASP A 2 8.86 13.63 -12.20
C ASP A 2 10.31 13.51 -11.69
N ASP A 3 10.50 13.65 -10.38
CA ASP A 3 11.73 13.48 -9.61
C ASP A 3 11.94 12.04 -9.13
N ARG A 4 11.13 11.09 -9.61
CA ARG A 4 11.09 9.68 -9.18
C ARG A 4 10.79 9.49 -7.69
N SER A 5 10.26 10.50 -7.01
CA SER A 5 9.71 10.33 -5.67
C SER A 5 8.50 9.41 -5.70
N ILE A 6 8.39 8.55 -4.69
CA ILE A 6 7.34 7.54 -4.53
C ILE A 6 6.53 7.88 -3.28
N LEU A 7 5.21 7.89 -3.44
CA LEU A 7 4.24 8.08 -2.36
C LEU A 7 3.35 6.84 -2.33
N LYS A 8 3.49 6.03 -1.28
CA LYS A 8 2.67 4.83 -1.07
C LYS A 8 1.59 5.15 -0.05
N VAL A 9 0.36 4.84 -0.41
CA VAL A 9 -0.83 5.17 0.38
C VAL A 9 -1.38 3.88 0.96
N ARG A 10 -1.60 3.84 2.28
CA ARG A 10 -2.27 2.70 2.91
C ARG A 10 -3.79 2.83 2.84
N GLU A 11 -4.47 1.72 3.09
CA GLU A 11 -5.91 1.72 3.32
C GLU A 11 -6.34 2.75 4.38
N ASN A 12 -7.60 3.18 4.32
CA ASN A 12 -8.18 4.15 5.26
C ASN A 12 -7.43 5.50 5.31
N THR A 13 -6.79 5.88 4.20
CA THR A 13 -6.09 7.15 4.07
C THR A 13 -6.89 8.15 3.24
N LYS A 14 -7.12 9.33 3.81
CA LYS A 14 -7.76 10.46 3.13
C LYS A 14 -6.73 11.57 2.96
N PHE A 15 -6.39 11.84 1.71
CA PHE A 15 -5.42 12.87 1.36
C PHE A 15 -5.85 13.63 0.10
N SER A 16 -5.28 14.82 -0.10
CA SER A 16 -5.29 15.53 -1.37
C SER A 16 -3.86 15.84 -1.80
N PHE A 17 -3.65 15.96 -3.10
CA PHE A 17 -2.33 16.23 -3.67
C PHE A 17 -2.38 17.48 -4.54
N MET A 18 -1.52 18.43 -4.23
CA MET A 18 -1.39 19.69 -4.96
C MET A 18 0.03 19.85 -5.48
N ASP A 19 0.19 19.91 -6.81
CA ASP A 19 1.46 20.17 -7.47
C ASP A 19 1.42 21.54 -8.16
N THR A 20 2.26 22.46 -7.70
CA THR A 20 2.42 23.80 -8.27
C THR A 20 3.76 23.92 -8.98
N ARG A 21 4.09 25.12 -9.49
CA ARG A 21 5.40 25.35 -10.12
C ARG A 21 6.56 25.14 -9.14
N ASN A 22 6.37 25.50 -7.87
CA ASN A 22 7.45 25.61 -6.88
C ASN A 22 7.32 24.60 -5.73
N SER A 23 6.13 24.01 -5.53
CA SER A 23 5.88 23.13 -4.39
C SER A 23 4.96 21.96 -4.74
N ARG A 24 5.18 20.86 -4.05
CA ARG A 24 4.30 19.71 -3.93
C ARG A 24 3.83 19.61 -2.49
N THR A 25 2.53 19.69 -2.31
CA THR A 25 1.90 19.56 -1.00
C THR A 25 0.99 18.35 -1.02
N VAL A 26 1.19 17.45 -0.06
CA VAL A 26 0.25 16.39 0.26
C VAL A 26 -0.51 16.86 1.49
N ASP A 27 -1.80 17.12 1.36
CA ASP A 27 -2.67 17.44 2.50
C ASP A 27 -3.31 16.13 3.01
N LEU A 28 -2.82 15.63 4.14
CA LEU A 28 -3.19 14.37 4.76
C LEU A 28 -4.14 14.62 5.92
N ALA A 29 -5.43 14.33 5.73
CA ALA A 29 -6.45 14.52 6.75
C ALA A 29 -6.40 13.44 7.84
N HIS A 30 -6.21 12.18 7.43
CA HIS A 30 -5.94 11.03 8.30
C HIS A 30 -5.45 9.84 7.48
N GLY A 31 -4.80 8.88 8.14
CA GLY A 31 -4.29 7.65 7.55
C GLY A 31 -2.77 7.59 7.55
N THR A 32 -2.22 6.75 6.67
CA THR A 32 -0.78 6.44 6.66
C THR A 32 -0.20 6.53 5.26
N LEU A 33 0.88 7.29 5.14
CA LEU A 33 1.67 7.44 3.92
C LEU A 33 3.10 6.97 4.18
N LEU A 34 3.65 6.17 3.25
CA LEU A 34 5.07 5.86 3.20
C LEU A 34 5.67 6.63 2.02
N ASN A 35 6.68 7.44 2.30
CA ASN A 35 7.21 8.40 1.35
C ASN A 35 8.70 8.12 1.13
N ASP A 36 9.09 7.99 -0.13
CA ASP A 36 10.49 7.98 -0.56
C ASP A 36 10.70 9.18 -1.47
N ILE A 37 11.20 10.27 -0.88
CA ILE A 37 11.35 11.56 -1.56
C ILE A 37 12.80 11.71 -2.00
N LYS A 38 13.02 11.79 -3.32
CA LYS A 38 14.37 11.89 -3.87
C LYS A 38 14.92 13.31 -3.74
N LYS A 39 16.24 13.39 -3.51
CA LYS A 39 16.99 14.66 -3.48
C LYS A 39 17.45 15.10 -4.87
N GLU A 40 17.69 14.16 -5.77
CA GLU A 40 18.28 14.41 -7.08
C GLU A 40 17.23 14.84 -8.10
N GLY A 41 17.55 15.84 -8.93
CA GLY A 41 16.60 16.40 -9.91
C GLY A 41 15.48 17.26 -9.32
N ARG A 42 15.49 17.49 -8.01
CA ARG A 42 14.43 18.21 -7.31
C ARG A 42 14.50 19.72 -7.54
N LYS A 43 13.43 20.26 -8.12
CA LYS A 43 13.24 21.71 -8.36
C LYS A 43 12.15 22.35 -7.50
N LYS A 44 11.41 21.52 -6.75
CA LYS A 44 10.22 21.93 -5.99
C LYS A 44 10.38 21.58 -4.52
N ASP A 45 9.75 22.36 -3.66
CA ASP A 45 9.56 21.99 -2.25
C ASP A 45 8.57 20.82 -2.16
N PHE A 46 8.69 20.01 -1.11
CA PHE A 46 7.82 18.89 -0.84
C PHE A 46 7.40 19.00 0.62
N ARG A 47 6.09 18.99 0.86
CA ARG A 47 5.52 19.19 2.18
C ARG A 47 4.39 18.19 2.40
N ILE A 48 4.34 17.60 3.60
CA ILE A 48 3.12 16.96 4.11
C ILE A 48 2.46 17.98 5.01
N GLN A 49 1.21 18.32 4.72
CA GLN A 49 0.37 19.15 5.57
C GLN A 49 -0.66 18.23 6.22
N THR A 50 -0.88 18.41 7.52
CA THR A 50 -1.94 17.75 8.29
C THR A 50 -2.82 18.85 8.91
N PRO A 51 -3.92 18.50 9.59
CA PRO A 51 -4.74 19.51 10.27
C PRO A 51 -3.98 20.34 11.32
N VAL A 52 -2.91 19.80 11.91
CA VAL A 52 -2.19 20.44 13.02
C VAL A 52 -0.70 20.68 12.77
N SER A 53 -0.12 20.07 11.73
CA SER A 53 1.33 20.13 11.45
C SER A 53 1.65 20.32 9.98
N VAL A 54 2.87 20.81 9.72
CA VAL A 54 3.48 20.84 8.39
C VAL A 54 4.87 20.21 8.48
N ALA A 55 5.10 19.14 7.72
CA ALA A 55 6.41 18.52 7.57
C ALA A 55 7.06 18.97 6.26
N SER A 56 8.17 19.71 6.35
CA SER A 56 9.00 20.12 5.21
C SER A 56 10.11 19.11 4.99
N VAL A 57 10.09 18.43 3.85
CA VAL A 57 10.90 17.22 3.63
C VAL A 57 11.94 17.44 2.56
N LYS A 58 13.19 17.04 2.80
CA LYS A 58 14.28 17.19 1.82
C LYS A 58 15.12 15.91 1.71
N GLY A 59 14.80 15.10 0.70
CA GLY A 59 15.60 13.91 0.38
C GLY A 59 15.49 12.86 1.48
N THR A 60 14.27 12.41 1.77
CA THR A 60 13.96 11.65 2.99
C THR A 60 13.07 10.48 2.67
N GLU A 61 13.38 9.34 3.25
CA GLU A 61 12.47 8.19 3.35
C GLU A 61 11.81 8.24 4.74
N PHE A 62 10.49 8.41 4.78
CA PHE A 62 9.76 8.60 6.03
C PHE A 62 8.31 8.14 5.92
N ALA A 63 7.73 7.77 7.06
CA ALA A 63 6.30 7.51 7.20
C ALA A 63 5.60 8.71 7.87
N ALA A 64 4.42 9.05 7.37
CA ALA A 64 3.51 10.01 7.99
C ALA A 64 2.23 9.28 8.38
N ILE A 65 1.91 9.29 9.68
CA ILE A 65 0.74 8.62 10.25
C ILE A 65 -0.08 9.69 10.95
N VAL A 66 -1.32 9.89 10.52
CA VAL A 66 -2.23 10.87 11.11
C VAL A 66 -3.45 10.13 11.64
N SER A 67 -3.62 10.14 12.95
CA SER A 67 -4.78 9.51 13.57
C SER A 67 -6.03 10.37 13.37
N GLN A 68 -7.22 9.74 13.41
CA GLN A 68 -8.48 10.47 13.44
C GLN A 68 -8.66 11.30 14.73
N SER A 69 -7.88 11.02 15.77
CA SER A 69 -7.83 11.81 17.00
C SER A 69 -6.97 13.07 16.88
N GLY A 70 -6.32 13.32 15.74
CA GLY A 70 -5.48 14.50 15.50
C GLY A 70 -4.08 14.40 16.10
N VAL A 71 -3.56 13.18 16.26
CA VAL A 71 -2.15 12.94 16.62
C VAL A 71 -1.39 12.54 15.36
N ASP A 72 -0.38 13.34 15.05
CA ASP A 72 0.52 13.15 13.93
C ASP A 72 1.79 12.45 14.40
N GLN A 73 2.23 11.44 13.67
CA GLN A 73 3.49 10.76 13.89
C GLN A 73 4.28 10.73 12.59
N PHE A 74 5.47 11.32 12.61
CA PHE A 74 6.39 11.31 11.49
C PHE A 74 7.62 10.49 11.86
N ILE A 75 7.83 9.37 11.17
CA ILE A 75 8.91 8.42 11.48
C ILE A 75 9.95 8.50 10.37
N CYS A 76 11.18 8.89 10.72
CA CYS A 76 12.29 8.97 9.77
C CYS A 76 12.95 7.61 9.59
N LYS A 77 13.20 7.19 8.36
CA LYS A 77 14.06 6.04 8.04
C LYS A 77 15.41 6.51 7.53
N GLU A 78 15.43 7.43 6.56
CA GLU A 78 16.65 8.03 6.01
C GLU A 78 16.41 9.51 5.68
N GLY A 79 17.44 10.35 5.79
CA GLY A 79 17.37 11.75 5.39
C GLY A 79 16.93 12.69 6.52
N LEU A 80 16.57 13.92 6.17
CA LEU A 80 16.25 14.97 7.14
C LEU A 80 14.96 15.68 6.76
N PHE A 81 14.15 16.00 7.77
CA PHE A 81 12.97 16.82 7.57
C PHE A 81 12.66 17.61 8.84
N GLU A 82 11.86 18.64 8.65
CA GLU A 82 11.46 19.58 9.69
C GLU A 82 9.95 19.46 9.88
N VAL A 83 9.49 19.39 11.13
CA VAL A 83 8.07 19.38 11.50
C VAL A 83 7.76 20.66 12.24
N LEU A 84 6.79 21.41 11.74
CA LEU A 84 6.18 22.57 12.39
C LEU A 84 4.82 22.16 12.92
N ASN A 85 4.55 22.37 14.21
CA ASN A 85 3.18 22.36 14.72
C ASN A 85 2.57 23.75 14.50
N MET A 86 1.42 23.82 13.82
CA MET A 86 0.78 25.09 13.47
C MET A 86 0.05 25.75 14.65
N ILE A 87 -0.21 25.01 15.74
CA ILE A 87 -0.93 25.50 16.92
C ILE A 87 0.04 26.21 17.86
N SER A 88 1.16 25.57 18.20
CA SER A 88 2.19 26.17 19.06
C SER A 88 3.21 27.01 18.30
N GLY A 89 3.40 26.76 17.00
CA GLY A 89 4.48 27.35 16.20
C GLY A 89 5.84 26.69 16.45
N GLU A 90 5.90 25.63 17.24
CA GLU A 90 7.14 24.91 17.53
C GLU A 90 7.64 24.13 16.31
N ILE A 91 8.97 24.06 16.21
CA ILE A 91 9.67 23.40 15.11
C ILE A 91 10.64 22.37 15.67
N VAL A 92 10.56 21.15 15.12
CA VAL A 92 11.48 20.06 15.44
C VAL A 92 12.12 19.51 14.17
N ASN A 93 13.44 19.38 14.21
CA ASN A 93 14.21 18.75 13.14
C ASN A 93 14.38 17.25 13.43
N VAL A 94 13.99 16.41 12.49
CA VAL A 94 14.16 14.96 12.55
C VAL A 94 15.30 14.56 11.62
N SER A 95 16.43 14.21 12.23
CA SER A 95 17.63 13.72 11.56
C SER A 95 17.53 12.23 11.22
N PRO A 96 18.37 11.70 10.31
CA PRO A 96 18.39 10.27 10.00
C PRO A 96 18.67 9.43 11.26
N GLY A 97 18.07 8.25 11.32
CA GLY A 97 18.16 7.33 12.46
C GLY A 97 16.78 6.98 13.03
N PRO A 98 16.72 6.11 14.05
CA PRO A 98 15.47 5.67 14.67
C PRO A 98 14.88 6.82 15.50
N LYS A 99 14.34 7.84 14.84
CA LYS A 99 13.71 9.02 15.45
C LYS A 99 12.35 9.26 14.82
N LYS A 100 11.44 9.76 15.64
CA LYS A 100 10.12 10.22 15.24
C LYS A 100 9.82 11.58 15.84
N ALA A 101 8.95 12.33 15.18
CA ALA A 101 8.28 13.50 15.74
C ALA A 101 6.81 13.14 15.99
N VAL A 102 6.31 13.44 17.18
CA VAL A 102 4.90 13.29 17.53
C VAL A 102 4.34 14.67 17.79
N SER A 103 3.26 15.01 17.08
CA SER A 103 2.59 16.29 17.18
C SER A 103 1.10 16.10 17.43
N ASN A 104 0.46 17.01 18.15
CA ASN A 104 -0.96 16.90 18.48
C ASN A 104 -1.71 18.23 18.40
N ALA A 105 -3.03 18.15 18.57
CA ALA A 105 -3.92 19.30 18.55
C ALA A 105 -3.85 20.20 19.81
N THR A 106 -3.11 19.82 20.85
CA THR A 106 -2.86 20.69 22.02
C THR A 106 -1.65 21.60 21.81
N GLY A 107 -0.90 21.40 20.73
CA GLY A 107 0.30 22.17 20.39
C GLY A 107 1.59 21.52 20.87
N ASP A 108 1.54 20.33 21.46
CA ASP A 108 2.75 19.63 21.86
C ASP A 108 3.44 19.06 20.62
N LEU A 109 4.76 19.30 20.51
CA LEU A 109 5.61 18.71 19.50
C LEU A 109 6.86 18.14 20.16
N VAL A 110 7.00 16.82 20.14
CA VAL A 110 8.12 16.14 20.78
C VAL A 110 8.88 15.24 19.81
N GLN A 111 10.20 15.19 19.98
CA GLN A 111 11.04 14.19 19.34
C GLN A 111 11.22 12.99 20.27
N ALA A 112 11.06 11.78 19.73
CA ALA A 112 11.28 10.54 20.45
C ALA A 112 12.10 9.57 19.59
N PRO A 113 12.80 8.59 20.20
CA PRO A 113 13.35 7.48 19.45
C PRO A 113 12.21 6.63 18.85
N ALA A 114 12.39 6.17 17.61
CA ALA A 114 11.49 5.25 16.94
C ALA A 114 11.92 3.80 17.22
N SER A 115 10.97 2.92 17.50
CA SER A 115 11.28 1.50 17.67
C SER A 115 11.49 0.81 16.30
N PRO A 116 12.33 -0.23 16.18
CA PRO A 116 12.58 -0.92 14.90
C PRO A 116 11.33 -1.46 14.18
N GLY A 117 10.25 -1.75 14.90
CA GLY A 117 8.97 -2.19 14.34
C GLY A 117 7.90 -1.09 14.23
N GLU A 118 8.26 0.17 14.49
CA GLU A 118 7.30 1.28 14.47
C GLU A 118 7.04 1.82 13.06
N TYR A 119 8.00 1.66 12.17
CA TYR A 119 7.81 2.01 10.76
C TYR A 119 6.74 1.09 10.15
N PRO A 120 5.67 1.64 9.55
CA PRO A 120 4.59 0.81 9.02
C PRO A 120 5.11 -0.08 7.90
N PRO A 121 4.66 -1.35 7.81
CA PRO A 121 5.03 -2.20 6.69
C PRO A 121 4.54 -1.57 5.38
N ASP A 122 5.29 -1.85 4.33
CA ASP A 122 4.94 -1.46 2.98
C ASP A 122 3.54 -1.98 2.65
N PRO A 123 2.61 -1.16 2.13
CA PRO A 123 1.40 -1.71 1.53
C PRO A 123 1.86 -2.54 0.35
N GLU A 124 1.89 -3.86 0.53
CA GLU A 124 2.23 -4.82 -0.51
C GLU A 124 1.47 -4.43 -1.77
N VAL A 125 2.21 -4.11 -2.84
CA VAL A 125 1.67 -4.33 -4.18
C VAL A 125 1.44 -5.82 -4.18
N GLU A 126 0.19 -6.29 -4.22
CA GLU A 126 -0.07 -7.69 -4.53
C GLU A 126 0.79 -7.99 -5.75
N ASP A 127 1.84 -8.80 -5.58
CA ASP A 127 2.70 -9.16 -6.68
C ASP A 127 1.76 -9.73 -7.73
N PHE A 128 1.52 -8.97 -8.80
CA PHE A 128 0.98 -9.54 -10.02
C PHE A 128 2.06 -10.51 -10.46
N ILE A 129 1.98 -11.74 -9.97
CA ILE A 129 2.70 -12.87 -10.52
C ILE A 129 2.18 -12.91 -11.96
N GLU A 130 2.94 -12.32 -12.88
CA GLU A 130 2.70 -12.52 -14.30
C GLU A 130 2.77 -14.03 -14.49
N PRO A 131 1.64 -14.71 -14.75
CA PRO A 131 1.65 -16.15 -14.82
C PRO A 131 2.65 -16.52 -15.91
N GLU A 132 3.64 -17.33 -15.54
CA GLU A 132 4.67 -17.80 -16.44
C GLU A 132 3.99 -18.32 -17.72
N LEU A 133 4.45 -17.91 -18.90
CA LEU A 133 3.77 -18.18 -20.18
C LEU A 133 3.40 -19.66 -20.35
N ASP A 134 4.21 -20.56 -19.78
CA ASP A 134 4.00 -22.01 -19.74
C ASP A 134 2.74 -22.44 -18.97
N GLU A 135 2.38 -21.73 -17.90
CA GLU A 135 1.13 -21.98 -17.17
C GLU A 135 -0.09 -21.49 -17.97
N LEU A 136 0.02 -20.34 -18.63
CA LEU A 136 -1.02 -19.84 -19.51
C LEU A 136 -1.26 -20.77 -20.70
N GLU A 137 -0.20 -21.28 -21.33
CA GLU A 137 -0.31 -22.26 -22.42
C GLU A 137 -0.99 -23.56 -21.96
N LYS A 138 -0.62 -24.08 -20.78
CA LYS A 138 -1.28 -25.27 -20.20
C LYS A 138 -2.76 -25.04 -19.93
N ILE A 139 -3.14 -23.85 -19.43
CA ILE A 139 -4.53 -23.47 -19.18
C ILE A 139 -5.29 -23.36 -20.50
N LEU A 140 -4.69 -22.74 -21.52
CA LEU A 140 -5.29 -22.59 -22.85
C LEU A 140 -5.52 -23.95 -23.51
N TRP A 141 -4.53 -24.85 -23.46
CA TRP A 141 -4.63 -26.21 -23.99
C TRP A 141 -5.69 -27.05 -23.27
N LYS A 142 -5.78 -26.94 -21.94
CA LYS A 142 -6.83 -27.61 -21.17
C LYS A 142 -8.22 -27.10 -21.57
N LYS A 143 -8.41 -25.78 -21.70
CA LYS A 143 -9.67 -25.19 -22.16
C LYS A 143 -10.02 -25.63 -23.59
N ALA A 144 -9.06 -25.62 -24.50
CA ALA A 144 -9.26 -26.08 -25.88
C ALA A 144 -9.66 -27.57 -25.97
N ARG A 145 -9.08 -28.43 -25.12
CA ARG A 145 -9.48 -29.86 -25.03
C ARG A 145 -10.88 -30.06 -24.47
N MET A 146 -11.35 -29.18 -23.57
CA MET A 146 -12.71 -29.26 -23.04
C MET A 146 -13.76 -28.82 -24.06
N ILE A 147 -13.43 -27.86 -24.93
CA ILE A 147 -14.33 -27.39 -26.00
C ILE A 147 -14.47 -28.44 -27.13
N ASN A 148 -13.44 -29.24 -27.37
CA ASN A 148 -13.39 -30.22 -28.47
C ASN A 148 -13.79 -31.66 -28.08
N GLN A 149 -14.50 -31.91 -26.98
CA GLN A 149 -15.07 -33.25 -26.75
C GLN A 149 -16.29 -33.50 -27.66
N PRO A 150 -16.23 -34.46 -28.60
CA PRO A 150 -17.42 -34.88 -29.33
C PRO A 150 -18.31 -35.66 -28.37
N GLN A 151 -19.61 -35.32 -28.30
CA GLN A 151 -20.60 -36.13 -27.60
C GLN A 151 -20.73 -37.51 -28.28
N LEU A 152 -19.91 -38.48 -27.85
CA LEU A 152 -20.04 -39.88 -28.27
C LEU A 152 -21.04 -40.61 -27.37
N LYS A 153 -22.31 -40.47 -27.80
CA LYS A 153 -23.42 -41.42 -27.73
C LYS A 153 -23.37 -42.51 -26.63
N LYS A 154 -24.20 -42.30 -25.60
CA LYS A 154 -24.86 -43.38 -24.86
C LYS A 154 -25.65 -44.28 -25.82
N SER A 155 -25.25 -45.53 -26.00
CA SER A 155 -26.14 -46.61 -26.42
C SER A 155 -25.44 -47.96 -26.25
N GLN A 156 -26.12 -48.89 -25.56
CA GLN A 156 -25.81 -50.31 -25.33
C GLN A 156 -25.12 -50.68 -24.01
N ARG A 157 -25.91 -50.69 -22.92
CA ARG A 157 -25.97 -51.84 -21.99
C ARG A 157 -27.25 -51.82 -21.11
N SER A 158 -28.40 -51.64 -21.76
CA SER A 158 -29.69 -52.01 -21.17
C SER A 158 -30.15 -53.32 -21.79
N GLN A 159 -29.51 -54.44 -21.40
CA GLN A 159 -30.03 -55.79 -21.60
C GLN A 159 -29.20 -56.79 -20.76
N LYS A 160 -29.60 -56.98 -19.51
CA LYS A 160 -29.59 -58.28 -18.80
C LYS A 160 -30.42 -58.15 -17.52
N GLN A 161 -31.72 -57.94 -17.71
CA GLN A 161 -32.76 -58.42 -16.79
C GLN A 161 -33.19 -59.81 -17.28
N LYS A 162 -33.55 -60.69 -16.33
CA LYS A 162 -33.89 -62.14 -16.41
C LYS A 162 -32.67 -63.04 -16.18
N ASN A 163 -32.64 -63.99 -15.25
CA ASN A 163 -33.55 -64.53 -14.22
C ASN A 163 -32.66 -65.46 -13.34
N PRO A 164 -33.09 -65.95 -12.16
CA PRO A 164 -33.60 -67.33 -12.18
C PRO A 164 -34.91 -67.52 -11.40
N ARG A 165 -35.74 -68.41 -11.96
CA ARG A 165 -36.93 -69.00 -11.36
C ARG A 165 -36.59 -69.75 -10.07
N GLN A 166 -37.38 -69.57 -9.01
CA GLN A 166 -37.73 -70.66 -8.10
C GLN A 166 -39.20 -71.02 -8.35
N LYS A 167 -39.45 -72.30 -8.68
CA LYS A 167 -40.78 -72.92 -8.61
C LYS A 167 -40.67 -74.12 -7.68
N LYS A 168 -41.53 -74.09 -6.65
CA LYS A 168 -42.26 -75.21 -6.04
C LYS A 168 -41.83 -76.63 -6.43
N LYS A 169 -41.49 -77.42 -5.42
CA LYS A 169 -42.28 -78.59 -5.04
C LYS A 169 -42.20 -78.78 -3.53
#